data_AF-A0A852MBD0-F1
#
_entry.id   AF-A0A852MBD0-F1
#
_cell.length_a   1.000
_cell.length_b   1.000
_cell.length_c   1.000
_cell.angle_alpha   90.00
_cell.angle_beta   90.00
_cell.angle_gamma   90.00
#
_symmetry.space_group_name_H-M   'P 1'
#
loop_
_entity.id
_entity.type
_entity.pdbx_description
1 polymer ?
#
loop_
_entity_poly.entity_id
_entity_poly.type
_entity_poly.pdbx_seq_one_letter_code
_entity_poly.pdbx_strand_id
1 'polypeptide(L)'
;FQVFADLFDPVIQDRHNGYNPRTMKHTTDLDASKIKSGQFDERYVLSSRVRTGRSIRGLSLPPACTRAERREVEKVTVEALNGLTGDLAGRYYRLSEMTEKEQQQLIDDHFLFDKPVSPLLTAAGMARDWPDARGIWHNNGKTFLIWINEEDHTRVISMEKGGNMKRVFERFCRGLKEVERLIQERGWEFMWNERLGYILTCPSNLGTGLRAGVHIKLPLLSKDSRFPKILENLRLQKRGTGGVDTAATGSIFDISNLDRLGKSEVELVQLVIDGVNYLIDCERKLERGQDIRIPSPIPQFRR
;
A
#
# COMPACT_ATOMS: atom_id res chain seq x y z
N PHE A 1 13.53 -15.41 5.07
CA PHE A 1 12.97 -15.99 3.84
C PHE A 1 13.82 -17.08 3.18
N GLN A 2 15.15 -17.09 3.28
CA GLN A 2 15.99 -18.18 2.72
C GLN A 2 16.27 -19.29 3.74
N VAL A 3 16.82 -18.96 4.91
CA VAL A 3 17.16 -19.96 5.96
C VAL A 3 15.95 -20.81 6.37
N PHE A 4 14.78 -20.18 6.50
CA PHE A 4 13.53 -20.85 6.87
C PHE A 4 12.57 -21.03 5.68
N ALA A 5 13.11 -21.23 4.47
CA ALA A 5 12.28 -21.37 3.25
C ALA A 5 11.31 -22.55 3.33
N ASP A 6 11.68 -23.64 4.02
CA ASP A 6 10.79 -24.80 4.19
C ASP A 6 9.50 -24.49 4.94
N LEU A 7 9.52 -23.47 5.81
CA LEU A 7 8.33 -22.94 6.47
C LEU A 7 7.68 -21.80 5.66
N PHE A 8 8.49 -20.85 5.17
CA PHE A 8 7.97 -19.65 4.52
C PHE A 8 7.36 -19.93 3.15
N ASP A 9 7.94 -20.83 2.35
CA ASP A 9 7.46 -21.04 0.98
C ASP A 9 6.02 -21.59 0.95
N PRO A 10 5.63 -22.60 1.75
CA PRO A 10 4.22 -23.01 1.86
C PRO A 10 3.30 -21.89 2.35
N VAL A 11 3.71 -21.13 3.39
CA VAL A 11 2.93 -20.00 3.91
C VAL A 11 2.72 -18.92 2.83
N ILE A 12 3.74 -18.65 2.02
CA ILE A 12 3.67 -17.71 0.90
C ILE A 12 2.70 -18.23 -0.16
N GLN A 13 2.80 -19.51 -0.52
CA GLN A 13 1.93 -20.13 -1.50
C GLN A 13 0.46 -20.06 -1.08
N ASP A 14 0.15 -20.40 0.16
CA ASP A 14 -1.21 -20.32 0.70
C ASP A 14 -1.70 -18.87 0.75
N ARG A 15 -0.89 -17.96 1.30
CA ARG A 15 -1.28 -16.56 1.47
C ARG A 15 -1.50 -15.83 0.16
N HIS A 16 -0.79 -16.21 -0.90
CA HIS A 16 -0.84 -15.58 -2.23
C HIS A 16 -1.56 -16.45 -3.28
N ASN A 17 -2.51 -17.28 -2.83
CA ASN A 17 -3.44 -18.02 -3.66
C ASN A 17 -2.76 -18.89 -4.74
N GLY A 18 -1.71 -19.62 -4.35
CA GLY A 18 -1.02 -20.56 -5.22
C GLY A 18 0.26 -20.03 -5.86
N TYR A 19 0.72 -18.82 -5.52
CA TYR A 19 2.04 -18.35 -5.99
C TYR A 19 3.12 -19.19 -5.34
N ASN A 20 3.76 -20.09 -6.08
CA ASN A 20 4.79 -20.96 -5.55
C ASN A 20 6.18 -20.32 -5.73
N PRO A 21 6.81 -19.80 -4.67
CA PRO A 21 8.10 -19.11 -4.79
C PRO A 21 9.27 -20.05 -5.13
N ARG A 22 9.05 -21.36 -5.18
CA ARG A 22 10.05 -22.37 -5.61
C ARG A 22 10.07 -22.58 -7.12
N THR A 23 8.96 -22.30 -7.81
CA THR A 23 8.80 -22.57 -9.24
C THR A 23 8.40 -21.34 -10.06
N MET A 24 8.01 -20.25 -9.40
CA MET A 24 7.56 -19.01 -10.03
C MET A 24 8.52 -17.86 -9.75
N LYS A 25 8.53 -16.89 -10.66
CA LYS A 25 9.23 -15.61 -10.51
C LYS A 25 8.23 -14.46 -10.48
N HIS A 26 8.61 -13.38 -9.82
CA HIS A 26 7.83 -12.16 -9.71
C HIS A 26 8.39 -11.09 -10.66
N THR A 27 7.50 -10.43 -11.39
CA THR A 27 7.85 -9.30 -12.26
C THR A 27 7.41 -7.99 -11.61
N THR A 28 8.36 -7.07 -11.47
CA THR A 28 8.10 -5.68 -11.06
C THR A 28 7.89 -4.82 -12.30
N ASP A 29 6.86 -3.97 -12.30
CA ASP A 29 6.57 -3.03 -13.41
C ASP A 29 6.05 -1.71 -12.86
N LEU A 30 6.95 -0.72 -12.76
CA LEU A 30 6.65 0.65 -12.31
C LEU A 30 6.56 1.64 -13.49
N ASP A 31 6.12 1.18 -14.66
CA ASP A 31 5.85 2.04 -15.82
C ASP A 31 4.40 2.54 -15.80
N ALA A 32 4.18 3.69 -15.17
CA ALA A 32 2.86 4.30 -15.05
C ALA A 32 2.22 4.68 -16.41
N SER A 33 3.00 4.78 -17.49
CA SER A 33 2.46 5.09 -18.82
C SER A 33 1.55 3.98 -19.36
N LYS A 34 1.71 2.74 -18.86
CA LYS A 34 0.90 1.57 -19.23
C LYS A 34 -0.51 1.60 -18.64
N ILE A 35 -0.79 2.46 -17.66
CA ILE A 35 -2.12 2.59 -17.08
C ILE A 35 -3.07 3.21 -18.11
N LYS A 36 -4.13 2.45 -18.42
CA LYS A 36 -5.20 2.86 -19.32
C LYS A 36 -6.37 3.39 -18.49
N SER A 37 -6.92 4.53 -18.90
CA SER A 37 -7.93 5.25 -18.13
C SER A 37 -7.39 5.59 -16.73
N GLY A 38 -8.23 5.57 -15.69
CA GLY A 38 -7.81 5.85 -14.31
C GLY A 38 -8.36 7.15 -13.72
N GLN A 39 -9.37 7.74 -14.36
CA GLN A 39 -10.25 8.72 -13.73
C GLN A 39 -11.57 8.03 -13.35
N PHE A 40 -11.91 8.05 -12.07
CA PHE A 40 -13.19 7.55 -11.55
C PHE A 40 -14.25 8.66 -11.51
N ASP A 41 -15.53 8.25 -11.42
CA ASP A 41 -16.65 9.15 -11.16
C ASP A 41 -16.61 9.65 -9.70
N GLU A 42 -16.28 10.93 -9.53
CA GLU A 42 -16.07 11.57 -8.22
C GLU A 42 -17.37 11.78 -7.43
N ARG A 43 -18.53 11.49 -8.02
CA ARG A 43 -19.78 11.37 -7.25
C ARG A 43 -19.75 10.16 -6.31
N TYR A 44 -19.00 9.12 -6.67
CA TYR A 44 -18.85 7.89 -5.90
C TYR A 44 -17.49 7.81 -5.18
N VAL A 45 -16.40 8.09 -5.90
CA VAL A 45 -15.04 7.99 -5.35
C VAL A 45 -14.62 9.31 -4.66
N LEU A 46 -14.31 9.21 -3.37
CA LEU A 46 -13.95 10.35 -2.51
C LEU A 46 -12.44 10.61 -2.51
N SER A 47 -11.64 9.55 -2.59
CA SER A 47 -10.18 9.63 -2.60
C SER A 47 -9.57 8.38 -3.25
N SER A 48 -8.36 8.55 -3.76
CA SER A 48 -7.57 7.51 -4.40
C SER A 48 -6.21 7.42 -3.72
N ARG A 49 -5.72 6.20 -3.49
CA ARG A 49 -4.45 5.95 -2.78
C ARG A 49 -3.73 4.73 -3.31
N VAL A 50 -2.42 4.86 -3.48
CA VAL A 50 -1.50 3.75 -3.76
C VAL A 50 -0.42 3.74 -2.68
N ARG A 51 -0.21 2.60 -2.03
CA ARG A 51 0.87 2.42 -1.06
C ARG A 51 1.70 1.18 -1.35
N THR A 52 2.96 1.17 -0.91
CA THR A 52 3.80 -0.02 -0.81
C THR A 52 4.72 0.09 0.41
N GLY A 53 5.57 -0.92 0.64
CA GLY A 53 6.72 -0.82 1.52
C GLY A 53 8.03 -1.01 0.78
N ARG A 54 9.13 -0.51 1.37
CA ARG A 54 10.50 -0.85 0.97
C ARG A 54 11.35 -1.11 2.21
N SER A 55 12.25 -2.09 2.10
CA SER A 55 13.23 -2.44 3.14
C SER A 55 14.64 -2.16 2.64
N ILE A 56 15.47 -1.56 3.47
CA ILE A 56 16.88 -1.25 3.18
C ILE A 56 17.73 -2.50 3.42
N ARG A 57 18.46 -2.96 2.41
CA ARG A 57 19.34 -4.12 2.46
C ARG A 57 20.48 -3.89 3.46
N GLY A 58 20.82 -4.93 4.21
CA GLY A 58 21.90 -4.88 5.22
C GLY A 58 21.45 -4.48 6.62
N LEU A 59 20.19 -4.03 6.79
CA LEU A 59 19.61 -3.68 8.10
C LEU A 59 18.48 -4.66 8.44
N SER A 60 18.43 -5.15 9.67
CA SER A 60 17.39 -6.08 10.11
C SER A 60 16.00 -5.45 10.07
N LEU A 61 14.97 -6.25 9.74
CA LEU A 61 13.57 -5.82 9.71
C LEU A 61 13.03 -5.47 11.12
N PRO A 62 11.91 -4.72 11.25
CA PRO A 62 11.40 -4.20 12.53
C PRO A 62 11.28 -5.22 13.68
N PRO A 63 10.86 -6.49 13.47
CA PRO A 63 10.84 -7.50 14.52
C PRO A 63 12.18 -7.71 15.21
N ALA A 64 13.28 -7.60 14.46
CA ALA A 64 14.62 -8.00 14.90
C ALA A 64 15.62 -6.84 15.05
N CYS A 65 15.38 -5.69 14.41
CA CYS A 65 16.32 -4.56 14.44
C CYS A 65 16.67 -4.12 15.87
N THR A 66 17.95 -3.83 16.07
CA THR A 66 18.45 -3.08 17.22
C THR A 66 18.06 -1.61 17.09
N ARG A 67 18.19 -0.82 18.17
CA ARG A 67 18.01 0.64 18.11
C ARG A 67 18.98 1.30 17.12
N ALA A 68 20.21 0.79 17.03
CA ALA A 68 21.21 1.32 16.10
C ALA A 68 20.81 1.10 14.64
N GLU A 69 20.40 -0.11 14.28
CA GLU A 69 19.91 -0.40 12.92
C GLU A 69 18.68 0.42 12.57
N ARG A 70 17.73 0.57 13.51
CA ARG A 70 16.52 1.37 13.30
C ARG A 70 16.86 2.85 13.04
N ARG A 71 17.79 3.42 13.81
CA ARG A 71 18.30 4.78 13.61
C ARG A 71 19.03 4.93 12.28
N GLU A 72 19.75 3.90 11.83
CA GLU A 72 20.38 3.92 10.51
C GLU A 72 19.34 3.90 9.38
N VAL A 73 18.26 3.10 9.51
CA VAL A 73 17.13 3.15 8.57
C VAL A 73 16.54 4.55 8.52
N GLU A 74 16.30 5.19 9.67
CA GLU A 74 15.79 6.56 9.73
C GLU A 74 16.73 7.52 9.01
N LYS A 75 18.02 7.51 9.37
CA LYS A 75 19.04 8.38 8.78
C LYS A 75 19.12 8.24 7.27
N VAL A 76 19.33 7.03 6.76
CA VAL A 76 19.46 6.73 5.32
C VAL A 76 18.21 7.19 4.56
N THR A 77 17.03 6.91 5.12
CA THR A 77 15.76 7.29 4.49
C THR A 77 15.61 8.80 4.47
N VAL A 78 15.76 9.49 5.59
CA VAL A 78 15.60 10.95 5.68
C VAL A 78 16.61 11.69 4.81
N GLU A 79 17.86 11.22 4.78
CA GLU A 79 18.90 11.77 3.93
C GLU A 79 18.57 11.67 2.43
N ALA A 80 18.00 10.55 1.99
CA ALA A 80 17.51 10.41 0.62
C ALA A 80 16.31 11.34 0.37
N LEU A 81 15.37 11.42 1.30
CA LEU A 81 14.17 12.26 1.16
C LEU A 81 14.47 13.76 1.11
N ASN A 82 15.54 14.21 1.76
CA ASN A 82 16.02 15.60 1.66
C ASN A 82 16.55 15.96 0.25
N GLY A 83 16.87 14.96 -0.57
CA GLY A 83 17.26 15.15 -1.97
C GLY A 83 16.08 15.27 -2.94
N LEU A 84 14.83 15.03 -2.50
CA LEU A 84 13.65 15.18 -3.34
C LEU A 84 13.36 16.65 -3.64
N THR A 85 13.10 16.94 -4.92
CA THR A 85 12.87 18.31 -5.43
C THR A 85 11.49 18.44 -6.10
N GLY A 86 11.13 19.67 -6.51
CA GLY A 86 9.89 19.94 -7.20
C GLY A 86 8.65 19.64 -6.36
N ASP A 87 7.64 19.01 -6.95
CA ASP A 87 6.41 18.62 -6.24
C ASP A 87 6.60 17.44 -5.28
N LEU A 88 7.77 16.78 -5.32
CA LEU A 88 8.17 15.76 -4.36
C LEU A 88 8.98 16.33 -3.19
N ALA A 89 9.36 17.62 -3.19
CA ALA A 89 10.03 18.23 -2.06
C ALA A 89 9.10 18.27 -0.83
N GLY A 90 9.66 18.03 0.36
CA GLY A 90 8.88 17.85 1.57
C GLY A 90 9.67 18.02 2.86
N ARG A 91 9.03 17.70 3.99
CA ARG A 91 9.60 17.81 5.33
C ARG A 91 9.42 16.51 6.10
N TYR A 92 10.45 16.16 6.87
CA TYR A 92 10.42 15.08 7.84
C TYR A 92 10.00 15.60 9.22
N TYR A 93 9.20 14.81 9.92
CA TYR A 93 8.71 15.03 11.27
C TYR A 93 9.03 13.79 12.11
N ARG A 94 10.00 13.92 13.01
CA ARG A 94 10.34 12.87 13.96
C ARG A 94 9.27 12.80 15.05
N LEU A 95 8.74 11.60 15.33
CA LEU A 95 7.67 11.45 16.32
C LEU A 95 8.07 11.90 17.74
N SER A 96 9.33 11.69 18.13
CA SER A 96 9.82 12.06 19.47
C SER A 96 9.96 13.57 19.70
N GLU A 97 9.91 14.38 18.64
CA GLU A 97 10.12 15.83 18.68
C GLU A 97 8.91 16.60 18.14
N MET A 98 7.82 15.89 17.83
CA MET A 98 6.62 16.47 17.26
C MET A 98 5.85 17.27 18.31
N THR A 99 5.50 18.51 17.98
CA THR A 99 4.64 19.33 18.85
C THR A 99 3.21 18.80 18.81
N GLU A 100 2.42 19.05 19.87
CA GLU A 100 0.99 18.67 19.91
C GLU A 100 0.21 19.23 18.71
N LYS A 101 0.55 20.44 18.26
CA LYS A 101 -0.06 21.08 17.09
C LYS A 101 0.29 20.34 15.78
N GLU A 102 1.56 19.97 15.59
CA GLU A 102 1.97 19.18 14.42
C GLU A 102 1.33 17.79 14.44
N GLN A 103 1.26 17.18 15.62
CA GLN A 103 0.62 15.88 15.81
C GLN A 103 -0.87 15.94 15.46
N GLN A 104 -1.60 16.90 16.01
CA GLN A 104 -3.03 17.07 15.72
C GLN A 104 -3.26 17.35 14.23
N GLN A 105 -2.42 18.20 13.61
CA GLN A 105 -2.52 18.46 12.18
C GLN A 105 -2.36 17.19 11.35
N LEU A 106 -1.39 16.31 11.68
CA LEU A 106 -1.18 15.05 10.98
C LEU A 106 -2.30 14.02 11.25
N ILE A 107 -2.96 14.07 12.41
CA ILE A 107 -4.16 13.28 12.70
C ILE A 107 -5.32 13.75 11.81
N ASP A 108 -5.56 15.06 11.76
CA ASP A 108 -6.64 15.67 10.99
C ASP A 108 -6.47 15.43 9.48
N ASP A 109 -5.22 15.40 9.00
CA ASP A 109 -4.90 15.06 7.62
C ASP A 109 -4.97 13.54 7.32
N HIS A 110 -5.19 12.70 8.33
CA HIS A 110 -5.12 11.24 8.28
C HIS A 110 -3.75 10.68 7.85
N PHE A 111 -2.68 11.36 8.25
CA PHE A 111 -1.29 11.01 7.93
C PHE A 111 -0.53 10.36 9.07
N LEU A 112 -0.92 10.66 10.32
CA LEU A 112 -0.26 10.11 11.50
C LEU A 112 -0.55 8.61 11.64
N PHE A 113 0.48 7.85 11.98
CA PHE A 113 0.35 6.50 12.50
C PHE A 113 0.70 6.52 14.00
N ASP A 114 -0.05 5.75 14.77
CA ASP A 114 0.13 5.66 16.22
C ASP A 114 0.99 4.46 16.61
N LYS A 115 1.32 4.37 17.91
CA LYS A 115 2.00 3.20 18.46
C LYS A 115 1.19 1.94 18.09
N PRO A 116 1.82 0.91 17.50
CA PRO A 116 1.12 -0.33 17.20
C PRO A 116 0.49 -0.93 18.46
N VAL A 117 -0.84 -1.03 18.47
CA VAL A 117 -1.61 -1.67 19.56
C VAL A 117 -2.10 -3.06 19.20
N SER A 118 -2.09 -3.41 17.91
CA SER A 118 -2.52 -4.74 17.45
C SER A 118 -1.64 -5.83 18.08
N PRO A 119 -2.23 -6.88 18.67
CA PRO A 119 -1.47 -7.99 19.25
C PRO A 119 -0.59 -8.70 18.21
N LEU A 120 -0.98 -8.67 16.92
CA LEU A 120 -0.16 -9.24 15.84
C LEU A 120 1.19 -8.52 15.67
N LEU A 121 1.20 -7.19 15.86
CA LEU A 121 2.41 -6.37 15.71
C LEU A 121 3.23 -6.36 17.01
N THR A 122 2.57 -6.25 18.16
CA THR A 122 3.25 -6.21 19.46
C THR A 122 3.88 -7.55 19.82
N ALA A 123 3.19 -8.67 19.59
CA ALA A 123 3.75 -10.01 19.80
C ALA A 123 4.89 -10.34 18.82
N ALA A 124 4.90 -9.72 17.63
CA ALA A 124 6.01 -9.79 16.69
C ALA A 124 7.20 -8.87 17.06
N GLY A 125 7.15 -8.17 18.19
CA GLY A 125 8.23 -7.32 18.67
C GLY A 125 8.41 -6.00 17.90
N MET A 126 7.40 -5.57 17.14
CA MET A 126 7.51 -4.41 16.24
C MET A 126 7.29 -3.06 16.95
N ALA A 127 6.75 -3.07 18.17
CA ALA A 127 6.51 -1.87 18.99
C ALA A 127 7.66 -1.51 19.94
N ARG A 128 8.81 -2.19 19.87
CA ARG A 128 9.96 -1.97 20.75
C ARG A 128 10.52 -0.55 20.62
N ASP A 129 10.94 0.01 21.76
CA ASP A 129 11.57 1.34 21.91
C ASP A 129 10.75 2.52 21.35
N TRP A 130 9.43 2.38 21.21
CA TRP A 130 8.59 3.47 20.68
C TRP A 130 8.71 4.78 21.49
N PRO A 131 8.84 5.97 20.86
CA PRO A 131 8.82 6.26 19.42
C PRO A 131 10.22 6.42 18.77
N ASP A 132 11.29 5.88 19.36
CA ASP A 132 12.68 6.05 18.88
C ASP A 132 12.83 5.72 17.39
N ALA A 133 13.42 6.65 16.63
CA ALA A 133 13.69 6.58 15.19
C ALA A 133 12.47 6.35 14.30
N ARG A 134 11.26 6.77 14.74
CA ARG A 134 10.04 6.78 13.92
C ARG A 134 9.69 8.19 13.51
N GLY A 135 9.11 8.32 12.33
CA GLY A 135 8.64 9.60 11.85
C GLY A 135 7.87 9.51 10.55
N ILE A 136 7.38 10.66 10.14
CA ILE A 136 6.60 10.85 8.92
C ILE A 136 7.30 11.89 8.08
N TRP A 137 7.49 11.59 6.82
CA TRP A 137 7.81 12.58 5.82
C TRP A 137 6.61 12.75 4.88
N HIS A 138 6.35 13.97 4.45
CA HIS A 138 5.42 14.21 3.34
C HIS A 138 5.88 15.38 2.48
N ASN A 139 5.52 15.36 1.20
CA ASN A 139 5.73 16.49 0.30
C ASN A 139 4.90 17.71 0.71
N ASN A 140 5.28 18.89 0.23
CA ASN A 140 4.58 20.14 0.52
C ASN A 140 3.10 20.11 0.10
N GLY A 141 2.80 19.38 -0.98
CA GLY A 141 1.45 19.18 -1.49
C GLY A 141 0.62 18.13 -0.75
N LYS A 142 1.13 17.49 0.31
CA LYS A 142 0.42 16.48 1.11
C LYS A 142 -0.20 15.33 0.29
N THR A 143 0.48 14.94 -0.78
CA THR A 143 0.05 13.95 -1.78
C THR A 143 1.02 12.80 -1.98
N PHE A 144 2.23 12.89 -1.39
CA PHE A 144 3.24 11.84 -1.33
C PHE A 144 3.80 11.79 0.09
N LEU A 145 3.70 10.63 0.74
CA LEU A 145 4.02 10.44 2.15
C LEU A 145 4.87 9.19 2.33
N ILE A 146 5.77 9.24 3.30
CA ILE A 146 6.61 8.11 3.68
C ILE A 146 6.60 7.99 5.20
N TRP A 147 6.07 6.88 5.69
CA TRP A 147 6.20 6.49 7.08
C TRP A 147 7.51 5.73 7.26
N ILE A 148 8.26 6.07 8.31
CA ILE A 148 9.58 5.52 8.59
C ILE A 148 9.53 4.71 9.89
N ASN A 149 10.01 3.46 9.84
CA ASN A 149 10.15 2.54 10.97
C ASN A 149 8.86 2.17 11.74
N GLU A 150 7.74 2.14 11.03
CA GLU A 150 6.46 1.67 11.57
C GLU A 150 6.39 0.13 11.51
N GLU A 151 5.58 -0.46 10.63
CA GLU A 151 5.51 -1.92 10.42
C GLU A 151 6.62 -2.46 9.49
N ASP A 152 7.24 -1.59 8.71
CA ASP A 152 8.34 -1.87 7.79
C ASP A 152 9.34 -0.71 7.85
N HIS A 153 10.52 -0.83 7.24
CA HIS A 153 11.50 0.28 7.20
C HIS A 153 10.86 1.55 6.62
N THR A 154 10.16 1.39 5.49
CA THR A 154 9.38 2.49 4.91
C THR A 154 8.03 1.98 4.41
N ARG A 155 6.99 2.82 4.55
CA ARG A 155 5.73 2.71 3.79
C ARG A 155 5.58 3.95 2.92
N VAL A 156 5.72 3.75 1.61
CA VAL A 156 5.61 4.82 0.60
C VAL A 156 4.19 4.91 0.11
N ILE A 157 3.62 6.11 0.13
CA ILE A 157 2.20 6.36 -0.11
C ILE A 157 2.08 7.53 -1.09
N SER A 158 1.30 7.35 -2.15
CA SER A 158 0.78 8.42 -2.97
C SER A 158 -0.73 8.45 -2.80
N MET A 159 -1.31 9.62 -2.55
CA MET A 159 -2.76 9.76 -2.40
C MET A 159 -3.25 11.13 -2.79
N GLU A 160 -4.52 11.23 -3.15
CA GLU A 160 -5.22 12.50 -3.36
C GLU A 160 -6.73 12.34 -3.18
N LYS A 161 -7.43 13.46 -2.98
CA LYS A 161 -8.89 13.50 -3.04
C LYS A 161 -9.36 13.31 -4.49
N GLY A 162 -10.56 12.77 -4.66
CA GLY A 162 -11.14 12.49 -5.96
C GLY A 162 -10.65 11.18 -6.61
N GLY A 163 -10.91 11.07 -7.90
CA GLY A 163 -10.89 9.80 -8.63
C GLY A 163 -9.70 9.57 -9.56
N ASN A 164 -8.69 10.45 -9.58
CA ASN A 164 -7.60 10.39 -10.55
C ASN A 164 -6.49 9.40 -10.12
N MET A 165 -6.81 8.11 -10.10
CA MET A 165 -5.90 7.02 -9.81
C MET A 165 -4.66 7.01 -10.72
N LYS A 166 -4.80 7.42 -11.99
CA LYS A 166 -3.67 7.48 -12.92
C LYS A 166 -2.61 8.47 -12.42
N ARG A 167 -3.00 9.70 -12.07
CA ARG A 167 -2.08 10.71 -11.52
C ARG A 167 -1.48 10.29 -10.19
N VAL A 168 -2.27 9.66 -9.31
CA VAL A 168 -1.77 9.07 -8.06
C VAL A 168 -0.65 8.07 -8.34
N PHE A 169 -0.85 7.18 -9.32
CA PHE A 169 0.13 6.16 -9.67
C PHE A 169 1.36 6.72 -10.40
N GLU A 170 1.19 7.70 -11.27
CA GLU A 170 2.30 8.42 -11.92
C GLU A 170 3.23 9.06 -10.88
N ARG A 171 2.67 9.77 -9.89
CA ARG A 171 3.42 10.33 -8.76
C ARG A 171 4.06 9.24 -7.91
N PHE A 172 3.35 8.15 -7.64
CA PHE A 172 3.86 7.00 -6.89
C PHE A 172 5.11 6.38 -7.54
N CYS A 173 5.03 6.06 -8.84
CA CYS A 173 6.15 5.46 -9.57
C CYS A 173 7.34 6.42 -9.68
N ARG A 174 7.09 7.71 -9.95
CA ARG A 174 8.15 8.73 -10.02
C ARG A 174 8.84 8.91 -8.68
N GLY A 175 8.06 9.05 -7.60
CA GLY A 175 8.59 9.18 -6.24
C GLY A 175 9.40 7.97 -5.80
N LEU A 176 8.90 6.74 -6.04
CA LEU A 176 9.64 5.52 -5.71
C LEU A 176 10.98 5.41 -6.44
N LYS A 177 10.99 5.65 -7.76
CA LYS A 177 12.22 5.60 -8.57
C LYS A 177 13.24 6.62 -8.09
N GLU A 178 12.80 7.84 -7.76
CA GLU A 178 13.69 8.89 -7.29
C GLU A 178 14.25 8.60 -5.89
N VAL A 179 13.42 8.09 -4.98
CA VAL A 179 13.89 7.64 -3.66
C VAL A 179 14.89 6.50 -3.79
N GLU A 180 14.63 5.51 -4.65
CA GLU A 180 15.56 4.41 -4.92
C GLU A 180 16.91 4.92 -5.45
N ARG A 181 16.87 5.85 -6.43
CA ARG A 181 18.06 6.49 -7.00
C ARG A 181 18.90 7.18 -5.92
N LEU A 182 18.27 7.99 -5.06
CA LEU A 182 18.95 8.74 -3.98
C LEU A 182 19.53 7.83 -2.88
N ILE A 183 18.89 6.70 -2.60
CA ILE A 183 19.40 5.67 -1.68
C ILE A 183 20.61 4.95 -2.30
N GLN A 184 20.54 4.61 -3.59
CA GLN A 184 21.63 3.98 -4.34
C GLN A 184 22.87 4.86 -4.47
N GLU A 185 22.71 6.16 -4.66
CA GLU A 185 23.83 7.13 -4.67
C GLU A 185 24.66 7.11 -3.39
N ARG A 186 24.08 6.65 -2.28
CA ARG A 186 24.74 6.52 -0.98
C ARG A 186 25.22 5.09 -0.68
N GLY A 187 25.17 4.20 -1.67
CA GLY A 187 25.65 2.81 -1.56
C GLY A 187 24.66 1.85 -0.89
N TRP A 188 23.40 2.24 -0.74
CA TRP A 188 22.35 1.39 -0.17
C TRP A 188 21.44 0.83 -1.27
N GLU A 189 20.79 -0.30 -0.99
CA GLU A 189 19.86 -0.93 -1.92
C GLU A 189 18.57 -1.31 -1.21
N PHE A 190 17.50 -1.49 -1.99
CA PHE A 190 16.31 -2.16 -1.47
C PHE A 190 16.49 -3.68 -1.43
N MET A 191 15.87 -4.32 -0.44
CA MET A 191 15.76 -5.77 -0.39
C MET A 191 14.80 -6.25 -1.48
N TRP A 192 15.34 -6.90 -2.49
CA TRP A 192 14.59 -7.46 -3.61
C TRP A 192 15.27 -8.75 -4.11
N ASN A 193 14.48 -9.70 -4.59
CA ASN A 193 14.97 -10.83 -5.38
C ASN A 193 13.89 -11.31 -6.38
N GLU A 194 14.31 -12.08 -7.39
CA GLU A 194 13.42 -12.46 -8.50
C GLU A 194 12.24 -13.35 -8.09
N ARG A 195 12.38 -14.18 -7.05
CA ARG A 195 11.31 -15.11 -6.65
C ARG A 195 10.26 -14.48 -5.75
N LEU A 196 10.62 -13.47 -4.95
CA LEU A 196 9.74 -12.84 -3.96
C LEU A 196 9.46 -11.36 -4.24
N GLY A 197 10.08 -10.75 -5.24
CA GLY A 197 10.01 -9.31 -5.47
C GLY A 197 10.64 -8.54 -4.31
N TYR A 198 10.01 -7.40 -3.95
CA TYR A 198 10.44 -6.62 -2.79
C TYR A 198 10.14 -7.36 -1.49
N ILE A 199 11.13 -7.41 -0.61
CA ILE A 199 11.05 -8.08 0.68
C ILE A 199 10.56 -7.10 1.74
N LEU A 200 9.50 -7.49 2.44
CA LEU A 200 8.92 -6.80 3.58
C LEU A 200 8.78 -7.77 4.76
N THR A 201 8.44 -7.23 5.92
CA THR A 201 8.39 -7.96 7.19
C THR A 201 7.35 -9.08 7.17
N CYS A 202 6.13 -8.76 6.75
CA CYS A 202 5.04 -9.72 6.69
C CYS A 202 5.04 -10.45 5.33
N PRO A 203 4.98 -11.80 5.29
CA PRO A 203 4.90 -12.55 4.04
C PRO A 203 3.74 -12.11 3.14
N SER A 204 2.66 -11.58 3.71
CA SER A 204 1.50 -11.08 2.94
C SER A 204 1.77 -9.82 2.11
N ASN A 205 2.88 -9.13 2.35
CA ASN A 205 3.29 -7.92 1.63
C ASN A 205 4.49 -8.15 0.69
N LEU A 206 4.88 -9.39 0.43
CA LEU A 206 5.89 -9.71 -0.59
C LEU A 206 5.43 -9.31 -2.01
N GLY A 207 6.37 -9.32 -2.95
CA GLY A 207 6.15 -9.03 -4.35
C GLY A 207 6.18 -7.53 -4.60
N THR A 208 5.01 -6.98 -4.89
CA THR A 208 4.83 -5.54 -5.09
C THR A 208 4.75 -4.77 -3.78
N GLY A 209 4.36 -5.44 -2.68
CA GLY A 209 3.88 -4.79 -1.45
C GLY A 209 2.70 -3.83 -1.67
N LEU A 210 2.13 -3.78 -2.87
CA LEU A 210 1.30 -2.69 -3.34
C LEU A 210 -0.14 -2.89 -2.89
N ARG A 211 -0.73 -1.83 -2.34
CA ARG A 211 -2.17 -1.67 -2.14
C ARG A 211 -2.62 -0.38 -2.81
N ALA A 212 -3.24 -0.50 -3.98
CA ALA A 212 -4.00 0.54 -4.63
C ALA A 212 -5.47 0.41 -4.25
N GLY A 213 -6.13 1.52 -3.94
CA GLY A 213 -7.51 1.53 -3.53
C GLY A 213 -8.14 2.90 -3.49
N VAL A 214 -9.44 2.90 -3.21
CA VAL A 214 -10.27 4.09 -3.16
C VAL A 214 -11.17 4.08 -1.94
N HIS A 215 -11.52 5.27 -1.45
CA HIS A 215 -12.75 5.43 -0.68
C HIS A 215 -13.92 5.65 -1.64
N ILE A 216 -14.90 4.75 -1.62
CA ILE A 216 -16.04 4.76 -2.54
C ILE A 216 -17.37 4.66 -1.79
N LYS A 217 -18.37 5.43 -2.22
CA LYS A 217 -19.75 5.36 -1.75
C LYS A 217 -20.54 4.31 -2.54
N LEU A 218 -21.07 3.30 -1.86
CA LEU A 218 -21.87 2.21 -2.45
C LEU A 218 -23.12 1.90 -1.61
N PRO A 219 -24.05 2.86 -1.41
CA PRO A 219 -25.19 2.68 -0.50
C PRO A 219 -26.18 1.58 -0.89
N LEU A 220 -26.30 1.25 -2.18
CA LEU A 220 -27.20 0.20 -2.66
C LEU A 220 -26.46 -1.13 -2.82
N LEU A 221 -25.32 -1.13 -3.50
CA LEU A 221 -24.54 -2.36 -3.75
C LEU A 221 -24.08 -3.01 -2.44
N SER A 222 -23.78 -2.22 -1.42
CA SER A 222 -23.37 -2.77 -0.11
C SER A 222 -24.44 -3.59 0.60
N LYS A 223 -25.72 -3.42 0.23
CA LYS A 223 -26.85 -4.18 0.77
C LYS A 223 -27.20 -5.40 -0.08
N ASP A 224 -26.66 -5.50 -1.29
CA ASP A 224 -26.90 -6.61 -2.20
C ASP A 224 -26.10 -7.85 -1.76
N SER A 225 -26.77 -9.00 -1.65
CA SER A 225 -26.15 -10.26 -1.22
C SER A 225 -25.07 -10.78 -2.18
N ARG A 226 -25.04 -10.28 -3.42
CA ARG A 226 -24.05 -10.62 -4.45
C ARG A 226 -22.73 -9.85 -4.29
N PHE A 227 -22.70 -8.76 -3.51
CA PHE A 227 -21.53 -7.89 -3.38
C PHE A 227 -20.24 -8.63 -2.96
N PRO A 228 -20.26 -9.54 -1.96
CA PRO A 228 -19.07 -10.32 -1.60
C PRO A 228 -18.51 -11.12 -2.78
N LYS A 229 -19.39 -11.76 -3.58
CA LYS A 229 -18.98 -12.57 -4.72
C LYS A 229 -18.46 -11.72 -5.88
N ILE A 230 -19.03 -10.53 -6.08
CA ILE A 230 -18.52 -9.54 -7.04
C ILE A 230 -17.08 -9.14 -6.67
N LEU A 231 -16.81 -8.79 -5.40
CA LEU A 231 -15.47 -8.44 -4.95
C LEU A 231 -14.47 -9.59 -5.10
N GLU A 232 -14.87 -10.80 -4.71
CA GLU A 232 -14.04 -12.01 -4.85
C GLU A 232 -13.64 -12.25 -6.32
N ASN A 233 -14.60 -12.21 -7.24
CA ASN A 233 -14.36 -12.44 -8.66
C ASN A 233 -13.51 -11.33 -9.30
N LEU A 234 -13.65 -10.09 -8.83
CA LEU A 234 -12.83 -8.95 -9.25
C LEU A 234 -11.46 -8.88 -8.56
N ARG A 235 -11.14 -9.81 -7.64
CA ARG A 235 -9.90 -9.83 -6.85
C ARG A 235 -9.70 -8.54 -6.04
N LEU A 236 -10.80 -8.01 -5.50
CA LEU A 236 -10.84 -6.85 -4.62
C LEU A 236 -11.14 -7.26 -3.18
N GLN A 237 -10.72 -6.45 -2.22
CA GLN A 237 -11.06 -6.58 -0.81
C GLN A 237 -11.70 -5.28 -0.30
N LYS A 238 -12.65 -5.40 0.63
CA LYS A 238 -13.26 -4.26 1.34
C LYS A 238 -12.77 -4.18 2.79
N ARG A 239 -12.53 -2.96 3.28
CA ARG A 239 -12.25 -2.64 4.70
C ARG A 239 -13.10 -1.44 5.13
N GLY A 240 -13.18 -1.18 6.44
CA GLY A 240 -13.83 0.04 6.94
C GLY A 240 -13.03 1.30 6.63
N THR A 241 -13.66 2.46 6.84
CA THR A 241 -13.17 3.76 6.36
C THR A 241 -11.87 4.22 7.02
N GLY A 242 -11.57 3.74 8.23
CA GLY A 242 -10.32 4.03 8.95
C GLY A 242 -9.25 2.93 8.83
N GLY A 243 -9.44 1.94 7.94
CA GLY A 243 -8.46 0.87 7.71
C GLY A 243 -8.86 -0.49 8.28
N VAL A 244 -7.85 -1.29 8.66
CA VAL A 244 -7.98 -2.76 8.81
C VAL A 244 -8.96 -3.19 9.89
N ASP A 245 -9.00 -2.43 10.97
CA ASP A 245 -9.74 -2.78 12.19
C ASP A 245 -10.91 -1.82 12.48
N THR A 246 -11.37 -1.09 11.47
CA THR A 246 -12.46 -0.10 11.63
C THR A 246 -13.75 -0.57 10.94
N ALA A 247 -14.89 -0.19 11.50
CA ALA A 247 -16.18 -0.36 10.83
C ALA A 247 -16.32 0.61 9.65
N ALA A 248 -17.11 0.23 8.65
CA ALA A 248 -17.50 1.18 7.60
C ALA A 248 -18.37 2.29 8.21
N THR A 249 -18.05 3.54 7.92
CA THR A 249 -18.89 4.69 8.29
C THR A 249 -20.00 4.84 7.27
N GLY A 250 -21.17 4.27 7.56
CA GLY A 250 -22.33 4.31 6.65
C GLY A 250 -22.09 3.49 5.37
N SER A 251 -22.12 4.17 4.21
CA SER A 251 -22.02 3.56 2.88
C SER A 251 -20.66 3.76 2.20
N ILE A 252 -19.63 4.19 2.94
CA ILE A 252 -18.28 4.40 2.43
C ILE A 252 -17.40 3.19 2.75
N PHE A 253 -16.67 2.70 1.74
CA PHE A 253 -15.79 1.54 1.86
C PHE A 253 -14.38 1.87 1.34
N ASP A 254 -13.36 1.31 2.00
CA ASP A 254 -12.01 1.18 1.43
C ASP A 254 -11.99 -0.08 0.56
N ILE A 255 -11.97 0.11 -0.77
CA ILE A 255 -11.85 -0.96 -1.76
C ILE A 255 -10.44 -0.93 -2.34
N SER A 256 -9.76 -2.08 -2.34
CA SER A 256 -8.39 -2.21 -2.85
C SER A 256 -8.11 -3.57 -3.46
N ASN A 257 -6.99 -3.72 -4.19
CA ASN A 257 -6.53 -5.02 -4.68
C ASN A 257 -6.30 -6.01 -3.53
N LEU A 258 -6.71 -7.26 -3.76
CA LEU A 258 -6.46 -8.40 -2.88
C LEU A 258 -5.04 -8.96 -3.04
N ASP A 259 -4.59 -9.07 -4.29
CA ASP A 259 -3.31 -9.69 -4.68
C ASP A 259 -2.11 -8.76 -4.43
N ARG A 260 -0.95 -9.31 -4.05
CA ARG A 260 0.31 -8.56 -3.90
C ARG A 260 1.53 -9.20 -4.59
N LEU A 261 1.51 -10.52 -4.77
CA LEU A 261 2.57 -11.31 -5.39
C LEU A 261 2.03 -12.06 -6.61
N GLY A 262 2.87 -12.21 -7.64
CA GLY A 262 2.50 -12.85 -8.91
C GLY A 262 1.82 -11.98 -9.97
N LYS A 263 1.53 -10.70 -9.66
CA LYS A 263 1.13 -9.65 -10.62
C LYS A 263 1.98 -8.41 -10.36
N SER A 264 2.38 -7.71 -11.41
CA SER A 264 3.15 -6.48 -11.32
C SER A 264 2.31 -5.31 -10.79
N GLU A 265 2.97 -4.21 -10.42
CA GLU A 265 2.31 -3.01 -9.89
C GLU A 265 1.32 -2.41 -10.90
N VAL A 266 1.72 -2.29 -12.17
CA VAL A 266 0.84 -1.84 -13.27
C VAL A 266 -0.41 -2.74 -13.39
N GLU A 267 -0.25 -4.06 -13.35
CA GLU A 267 -1.37 -4.99 -13.45
C GLU A 267 -2.32 -4.87 -12.26
N LEU A 268 -1.80 -4.72 -11.04
CA LEU A 268 -2.61 -4.57 -9.85
C LEU A 268 -3.39 -3.25 -9.86
N VAL A 269 -2.78 -2.16 -10.32
CA VAL A 269 -3.47 -0.86 -10.43
C VAL A 269 -4.53 -0.90 -11.53
N GLN A 270 -4.25 -1.50 -12.68
CA GLN A 270 -5.26 -1.65 -13.73
C GLN A 270 -6.44 -2.51 -13.26
N LEU A 271 -6.18 -3.59 -12.53
CA LEU A 271 -7.21 -4.43 -11.93
C LEU A 271 -8.12 -3.64 -10.97
N VAL A 272 -7.55 -2.75 -10.16
CA VAL A 272 -8.32 -1.85 -9.30
C VAL A 272 -9.14 -0.87 -10.13
N ILE A 273 -8.57 -0.28 -11.18
CA ILE A 273 -9.28 0.64 -12.06
C ILE A 273 -10.51 -0.04 -12.69
N ASP A 274 -10.32 -1.23 -13.26
CA ASP A 274 -11.40 -1.96 -13.92
C ASP A 274 -12.47 -2.40 -12.92
N GLY A 275 -12.05 -2.95 -11.78
CA GLY A 275 -12.94 -3.42 -10.73
C GLY A 275 -13.75 -2.29 -10.08
N VAL A 276 -13.12 -1.16 -9.76
CA VAL A 276 -13.82 0.01 -9.18
C VAL A 276 -14.83 0.59 -10.18
N ASN A 277 -14.47 0.71 -11.46
CA ASN A 277 -15.43 1.15 -12.48
C ASN A 277 -16.64 0.20 -12.60
N TYR A 278 -16.41 -1.11 -12.48
CA TYR A 278 -17.50 -2.09 -12.44
C TYR A 278 -18.42 -1.89 -11.22
N LEU A 279 -17.85 -1.64 -10.04
CA LEU A 279 -18.65 -1.37 -8.84
C LEU A 279 -19.49 -0.09 -8.99
N ILE A 280 -18.94 0.96 -9.61
CA ILE A 280 -19.67 2.19 -9.91
C ILE A 280 -20.83 1.90 -10.89
N ASP A 281 -20.60 1.11 -11.93
CA ASP A 281 -21.66 0.70 -12.88
C ASP A 281 -22.77 -0.10 -12.18
N CYS A 282 -22.42 -1.02 -11.29
CA CYS A 282 -23.39 -1.74 -10.46
C CYS A 282 -24.23 -0.80 -9.60
N GLU A 283 -23.60 0.15 -8.88
CA GLU A 283 -24.31 1.13 -8.06
C GLU A 283 -25.29 1.96 -8.91
N ARG A 284 -24.85 2.45 -10.06
CA ARG A 284 -25.67 3.23 -11.00
C ARG A 284 -26.87 2.44 -11.56
N LYS A 285 -26.72 1.13 -11.77
CA LYS A 285 -27.83 0.27 -12.20
C LYS A 285 -28.85 0.12 -11.09
N LEU A 286 -28.40 -0.15 -9.86
CA LEU A 286 -29.29 -0.27 -8.71
C LEU A 286 -30.04 1.03 -8.42
N GLU A 287 -29.39 2.19 -8.58
CA GLU A 287 -30.05 3.52 -8.46
C GLU A 287 -31.22 3.69 -9.44
N ARG A 288 -31.16 3.03 -10.60
CA ARG A 288 -32.20 3.06 -11.65
C ARG A 288 -33.20 1.90 -11.54
N GLY A 289 -33.12 1.09 -10.48
CA GLY A 289 -33.93 -0.12 -10.32
C GLY A 289 -33.60 -1.24 -11.32
N GLN A 290 -32.39 -1.24 -11.89
CA GLN A 290 -31.93 -2.25 -12.84
C GLN A 290 -31.13 -3.35 -12.13
N ASP A 291 -31.21 -4.56 -12.67
CA ASP A 291 -30.46 -5.70 -12.12
C ASP A 291 -28.96 -5.64 -12.48
N ILE A 292 -28.13 -6.25 -11.63
CA ILE A 292 -26.69 -6.36 -11.77
C ILE A 292 -26.26 -7.81 -11.95
N ARG A 293 -25.07 -8.03 -12.52
CA ARG A 293 -24.52 -9.37 -12.72
C ARG A 293 -23.27 -9.59 -11.86
N ILE A 294 -23.00 -10.85 -11.54
CA ILE A 294 -21.70 -11.24 -10.98
C ILE A 294 -20.74 -11.36 -12.17
N PRO A 295 -19.60 -10.64 -12.17
CA PRO A 295 -18.62 -10.75 -13.25
C PRO A 295 -17.93 -12.12 -13.21
N SER A 296 -17.41 -12.60 -14.34
CA SER A 296 -16.59 -13.81 -14.36
C SER A 296 -15.34 -13.63 -13.48
N PRO A 297 -14.88 -14.68 -12.77
CA PRO A 297 -13.67 -14.59 -11.95
C PRO A 297 -12.43 -14.24 -12.78
N ILE A 298 -11.64 -13.26 -12.32
CA ILE A 298 -10.35 -12.92 -12.92
C ILE A 298 -9.33 -14.02 -12.53
N PRO A 299 -8.58 -14.58 -13.50
CA PRO A 299 -7.53 -15.56 -13.21
C PRO A 299 -6.47 -15.02 -12.24
N GLN A 300 -5.94 -15.91 -11.39
CA GLN A 300 -4.95 -15.52 -10.40
C GLN A 300 -3.58 -15.24 -11.01
N PHE A 301 -3.12 -16.09 -11.92
CA PHE A 301 -1.86 -15.92 -12.64
C PHE A 301 -2.14 -15.97 -14.14
N ARG A 302 -1.33 -15.27 -14.93
CA ARG A 302 -1.34 -15.47 -16.38
C ARG A 302 -0.88 -16.91 -16.66
N ARG A 303 -1.52 -17.57 -17.62
CA ARG A 303 -1.04 -18.85 -18.16
C ARG A 303 0.25 -18.63 -18.92
#